data_AF-A0A939XVN6-F1
#
_entry.id   AF-A0A939XVN6-F1
#
_cell.length_a   1.000
_cell.length_b   1.000
_cell.length_c   1.000
_cell.angle_alpha   90.00
_cell.angle_beta   90.00
_cell.angle_gamma   90.00
#
_symmetry.space_group_name_H-M   'P 1'
#
loop_
_entity.id
_entity.type
_entity.pdbx_description
1 polymer ?
#
loop_
_entity_poly.entity_id
_entity_poly.type
_entity_poly.pdbx_seq_one_letter_code
_entity_poly.pdbx_strand_id
1 'polypeptide(L)'
;MEFALPVRTPLEQPRFLPMTREEMEALGWNELDVLLVSGDAYVDHPSFGIPLLGRYLVAHGYRTGIIAQPAWNGQQAVAALRVMGRPRLLAGLGAGALDSMLAHYTAFLKRRHDDAYTPGGKTGARPNRAVIVYANLLRQAFPGLPLAAGGIEASLRRAVHYDFWSDSLRRPLLFDAPLDAIIYGMGEHALLEIVRRLDALLEIVGDGGYTPDVAAGFGVWEGIRGTARLEKKAERREGAVYLPSYDEILADPAALLKASVVMERECHNARHALVQDCGGREVVMEPPSALLTTEEMDALYALPFTRQSHPSYKEPIPAEGMIATSITSHRGCGGGCSFCTLALHQGRCIASRSEASILDEARRLAGMKGFSGSISDIGGP
;
A
#
# COMPACT_ATOMS: atom_id res chain seq x y z
N MET A 1 25.10 5.52 -4.55
CA MET A 1 25.90 4.41 -5.12
C MET A 1 25.00 3.76 -6.14
N GLU A 2 25.34 3.80 -7.42
CA GLU A 2 24.48 3.28 -8.48
C GLU A 2 24.74 1.77 -8.61
N PHE A 3 23.82 0.94 -8.11
CA PHE A 3 23.90 -0.51 -8.27
C PHE A 3 22.82 -0.99 -9.24
N ALA A 4 23.19 -1.93 -10.12
CA ALA A 4 22.30 -2.47 -11.14
C ALA A 4 21.13 -3.18 -10.44
N LEU A 5 19.91 -2.76 -10.76
CA LEU A 5 18.71 -3.36 -10.18
C LEU A 5 18.41 -4.69 -10.89
N PRO A 6 18.34 -5.82 -10.18
CA PRO A 6 18.12 -7.13 -10.80
C PRO A 6 16.77 -7.14 -11.54
N VAL A 7 16.75 -7.81 -12.69
CA VAL A 7 15.52 -8.17 -13.40
C VAL A 7 15.38 -9.68 -13.29
N ARG A 8 14.32 -10.13 -12.61
CA ARG A 8 14.07 -11.56 -12.42
C ARG A 8 13.15 -12.10 -13.50
N THR A 9 13.30 -13.38 -13.78
CA THR A 9 12.33 -14.11 -14.61
C THR A 9 10.96 -14.11 -13.92
N PRO A 10 9.88 -13.73 -14.63
CA PRO A 10 8.52 -13.83 -14.10
C PRO A 10 8.22 -15.22 -13.54
N LEU A 11 7.54 -15.29 -12.39
CA LEU A 11 7.03 -16.54 -11.85
C LEU A 11 5.67 -16.86 -12.46
N GLU A 12 5.33 -18.15 -12.53
CA GLU A 12 3.98 -18.58 -12.83
C GLU A 12 3.02 -18.03 -11.76
N GLN A 13 1.91 -17.44 -12.21
CA GLN A 13 0.90 -16.89 -11.32
C GLN A 13 0.15 -18.03 -10.63
N PRO A 14 0.16 -18.11 -9.29
CA PRO A 14 -0.66 -19.10 -8.60
C PRO A 14 -2.14 -18.72 -8.74
N ARG A 15 -3.01 -19.72 -8.57
CA ARG A 15 -4.46 -19.46 -8.54
C ARG A 15 -4.82 -18.43 -7.46
N PHE A 16 -4.25 -18.56 -6.27
CA PHE A 16 -4.27 -17.56 -5.21
C PHE A 16 -2.85 -17.38 -4.68
N LEU A 17 -2.50 -16.17 -4.24
CA LEU A 17 -1.26 -15.97 -3.49
C LEU A 17 -1.35 -16.72 -2.15
N PRO A 18 -0.27 -17.35 -1.67
CA PRO A 18 -0.32 -18.14 -0.46
C PRO A 18 -0.61 -17.27 0.77
N MET A 19 -1.47 -17.79 1.64
CA MET A 19 -1.73 -17.31 2.99
C MET A 19 -1.15 -18.23 4.07
N THR A 20 -0.75 -19.46 3.72
CA THR A 20 -0.19 -20.44 4.66
C THR A 20 1.12 -21.09 4.17
N ARG A 21 1.83 -21.75 5.08
CA ARG A 21 3.05 -22.51 4.75
C ARG A 21 2.73 -23.66 3.77
N GLU A 22 1.63 -24.36 3.97
CA GLU A 22 1.21 -25.50 3.14
C GLU A 22 0.94 -25.04 1.70
N GLU A 23 0.36 -23.86 1.52
CA GLU A 23 0.15 -23.26 0.19
C GLU A 23 1.48 -22.86 -0.46
N MET A 24 2.45 -22.35 0.31
CA MET A 24 3.80 -22.10 -0.21
C MET A 24 4.48 -23.40 -0.66
N GLU A 25 4.39 -24.47 0.14
CA GLU A 25 4.94 -25.78 -0.19
C GLU A 25 4.32 -26.36 -1.47
N ALA A 26 3.01 -26.20 -1.66
CA ALA A 26 2.31 -26.59 -2.89
C ALA A 26 2.80 -25.82 -4.13
N LEU A 27 3.32 -24.61 -3.95
CA LEU A 27 3.95 -23.79 -5.01
C LEU A 27 5.46 -24.06 -5.16
N GLY A 28 6.04 -24.95 -4.33
CA GLY A 28 7.48 -25.19 -4.29
C GLY A 28 8.29 -24.02 -3.70
N TRP A 29 7.64 -23.14 -2.94
CA TRP A 29 8.28 -21.97 -2.31
C TRP A 29 8.70 -22.31 -0.88
N ASN A 30 10.00 -22.41 -0.64
CA ASN A 30 10.57 -22.62 0.70
C ASN A 30 10.56 -21.35 1.57
N GLU A 31 10.55 -20.18 0.95
CA GLU A 31 10.51 -18.86 1.60
C GLU A 31 9.77 -17.85 0.70
N LEU A 32 9.34 -16.74 1.29
CA LEU A 32 8.82 -15.58 0.55
C LEU A 32 9.92 -14.56 0.34
N ASP A 33 9.91 -13.88 -0.80
CA ASP A 33 10.68 -12.64 -0.98
C ASP A 33 9.97 -11.48 -0.29
N VAL A 34 8.64 -11.39 -0.43
CA VAL A 34 7.82 -10.32 0.14
C VAL A 34 6.61 -10.89 0.89
N LEU A 35 6.34 -10.33 2.07
CA LEU A 35 5.12 -10.60 2.83
C LEU A 35 4.22 -9.36 2.82
N LEU A 36 2.96 -9.50 2.41
CA LEU A 36 2.00 -8.40 2.44
C LEU A 36 0.96 -8.61 3.55
N VAL A 37 0.76 -7.61 4.41
CA VAL A 37 -0.25 -7.64 5.47
C VAL A 37 -1.42 -6.71 5.11
N SER A 38 -2.63 -7.24 5.13
CA SER A 38 -3.85 -6.50 4.77
C SER A 38 -4.82 -6.42 5.95
N GLY A 39 -5.45 -5.26 6.14
CA GLY A 39 -6.62 -5.10 7.02
C GLY A 39 -7.93 -5.60 6.41
N ASP A 40 -7.97 -5.89 5.11
CA ASP A 40 -9.10 -6.56 4.45
C ASP A 40 -8.88 -8.07 4.39
N ALA A 41 -9.98 -8.81 4.26
CA ALA A 41 -9.93 -10.19 3.80
C ALA A 41 -9.36 -10.29 2.37
N TYR A 42 -8.76 -11.44 2.05
CA TYR A 42 -8.16 -11.67 0.74
C TYR A 42 -9.24 -11.99 -0.30
N VAL A 43 -9.67 -10.95 -1.01
CA VAL A 43 -10.39 -11.08 -2.28
C VAL A 43 -9.41 -10.85 -3.42
N ASP A 44 -9.23 -11.86 -4.26
CA ASP A 44 -8.26 -11.83 -5.34
C ASP A 44 -8.83 -11.12 -6.57
N HIS A 45 -8.88 -9.79 -6.47
CA HIS A 45 -9.50 -8.90 -7.46
C HIS A 45 -8.62 -7.68 -7.75
N PRO A 46 -8.58 -7.16 -9.00
CA PRO A 46 -7.74 -6.00 -9.34
C PRO A 46 -8.13 -4.69 -8.62
N SER A 47 -9.32 -4.61 -8.03
CA SER A 47 -9.75 -3.46 -7.20
C SER A 47 -9.21 -3.51 -5.77
N PHE A 48 -8.61 -4.62 -5.34
CA PHE A 48 -8.00 -4.75 -4.01
C PHE A 48 -6.50 -4.51 -4.14
N GLY A 49 -6.01 -3.40 -3.57
CA GLY A 49 -4.64 -2.94 -3.77
C GLY A 49 -3.57 -3.95 -3.35
N ILE A 50 -3.71 -4.60 -2.19
CA ILE A 50 -2.74 -5.58 -1.70
C ILE A 50 -2.67 -6.83 -2.60
N PRO A 51 -3.79 -7.51 -2.93
CA PRO A 51 -3.84 -8.55 -3.96
C PRO A 51 -3.21 -8.16 -5.30
N LEU A 52 -3.54 -6.98 -5.81
CA LEU A 52 -3.00 -6.47 -7.06
C LEU A 52 -1.48 -6.32 -7.00
N LEU A 53 -0.95 -5.70 -5.94
CA LEU A 53 0.49 -5.53 -5.76
C LEU A 53 1.20 -6.88 -5.58
N GLY A 54 0.56 -7.84 -4.89
CA GLY A 54 1.10 -9.18 -4.74
C GLY A 54 1.25 -9.91 -6.08
N ARG A 55 0.20 -9.88 -6.93
CA ARG A 55 0.28 -10.47 -8.28
C ARG A 55 1.29 -9.75 -9.15
N TYR A 56 1.35 -8.42 -9.05
CA TYR A 56 2.33 -7.61 -9.75
C TYR A 56 3.77 -8.01 -9.39
N LEU A 57 4.07 -8.25 -8.11
CA LEU A 57 5.39 -8.74 -7.68
C LEU A 57 5.71 -10.14 -8.19
N VAL A 58 4.75 -11.07 -8.18
CA VAL A 58 4.92 -12.42 -8.75
C VAL A 58 5.23 -12.33 -10.27
N ALA A 59 4.54 -11.44 -10.99
CA ALA A 59 4.81 -11.18 -12.41
C ALA A 59 6.22 -10.62 -12.66
N HIS A 60 6.86 -10.05 -11.64
CA HIS A 60 8.24 -9.54 -11.67
C HIS A 60 9.26 -10.48 -11.01
N GLY A 61 8.88 -11.74 -10.73
CA GLY A 61 9.84 -12.75 -10.28
C GLY A 61 10.00 -12.87 -8.75
N TYR A 62 9.10 -12.28 -7.96
CA TYR A 62 9.20 -12.25 -6.49
C TYR A 62 8.11 -13.08 -5.82
N ARG A 63 8.52 -14.09 -5.03
CA ARG A 63 7.62 -14.96 -4.25
C ARG A 63 6.91 -14.12 -3.19
N THR A 64 5.60 -13.96 -3.31
CA THR A 64 4.84 -13.04 -2.47
C THR A 64 3.64 -13.74 -1.85
N GLY A 65 3.47 -13.58 -0.54
CA GLY A 65 2.33 -14.12 0.23
C GLY A 65 1.54 -13.01 0.93
N ILE A 66 0.30 -13.32 1.32
CA ILE A 66 -0.61 -12.38 1.96
C ILE A 66 -1.02 -12.89 3.35
N ILE A 67 -0.94 -12.03 4.36
CA ILE A 67 -1.61 -12.22 5.65
C ILE A 67 -2.77 -11.23 5.72
N ALA A 68 -3.99 -11.75 5.57
CA ALA A 68 -5.21 -10.97 5.59
C ALA A 68 -5.88 -11.03 6.97
N GLN A 69 -6.18 -9.88 7.56
CA GLN A 69 -6.82 -9.72 8.86
C GLN A 69 -6.18 -10.57 9.97
N PRO A 70 -4.85 -10.46 10.19
CA PRO A 70 -4.21 -11.23 11.24
C PRO A 70 -4.77 -10.87 12.62
N ALA A 71 -4.73 -11.85 13.52
CA ALA A 71 -4.89 -11.57 14.94
C ALA A 71 -3.92 -10.46 15.35
N TRP A 72 -4.45 -9.43 16.02
CA TRP A 72 -3.68 -8.22 16.34
C TRP A 72 -3.61 -7.94 17.84
N ASN A 73 -4.35 -8.71 18.64
CA ASN A 73 -4.33 -8.65 20.09
C ASN A 73 -4.12 -10.05 20.69
N GLY A 74 -3.70 -10.07 21.96
CA GLY A 74 -3.46 -11.31 22.70
C GLY A 74 -2.19 -12.07 22.29
N GLN A 75 -2.05 -13.26 22.86
CA GLN A 75 -0.82 -14.07 22.76
C GLN A 75 -0.52 -14.57 21.34
N GLN A 76 -1.54 -14.61 20.47
CA GLN A 76 -1.40 -15.13 19.10
C GLN A 76 -1.02 -14.05 18.08
N ALA A 77 -1.01 -12.77 18.44
CA ALA A 77 -0.84 -11.68 17.47
C ALA A 77 0.51 -11.75 16.72
N VAL A 78 1.60 -11.97 17.45
CA VAL A 78 2.94 -12.11 16.83
C VAL A 78 3.05 -13.42 16.05
N ALA A 79 2.46 -14.51 16.55
CA ALA A 79 2.47 -15.81 15.89
C ALA A 79 1.72 -15.78 14.55
N ALA A 80 0.60 -15.04 14.49
CA ALA A 80 -0.18 -14.85 13.27
C ALA A 80 0.64 -14.23 12.13
N LEU A 81 1.66 -13.43 12.45
CA LEU A 81 2.53 -12.82 11.44
C LEU A 81 3.67 -13.75 10.99
N ARG A 82 3.92 -14.84 11.72
CA ARG A 82 5.00 -15.81 11.47
C ARG A 82 4.56 -17.05 10.72
N VAL A 83 3.27 -17.18 10.38
CA VAL A 83 2.69 -18.39 9.77
C VAL A 83 3.40 -18.83 8.48
N MET A 84 3.90 -17.88 7.69
CA MET A 84 4.67 -18.13 6.47
C MET A 84 6.19 -17.91 6.63
N GLY A 85 6.66 -17.72 7.86
CA GLY A 85 8.06 -17.41 8.16
C GLY A 85 8.45 -15.97 7.83
N ARG A 86 9.74 -15.67 8.02
CA ARG A 86 10.31 -14.35 7.73
C ARG A 86 10.50 -14.21 6.21
N PRO A 87 10.00 -13.13 5.58
CA PRO A 87 10.31 -12.88 4.18
C PRO A 87 11.77 -12.42 4.02
N ARG A 88 12.35 -12.74 2.86
CA ARG A 88 13.75 -12.44 2.54
C ARG A 88 14.01 -10.95 2.38
N LEU A 89 13.13 -10.23 1.67
CA LEU A 89 13.33 -8.82 1.31
C LEU A 89 12.61 -7.88 2.26
N LEU A 90 11.28 -7.86 2.28
CA LEU A 90 10.50 -6.89 3.06
C LEU A 90 9.14 -7.42 3.52
N ALA A 91 8.53 -6.73 4.49
CA ALA A 91 7.10 -6.81 4.72
C ALA A 91 6.39 -5.50 4.35
N GLY A 92 5.45 -5.58 3.42
CA GLY A 92 4.54 -4.50 3.06
C GLY A 92 3.25 -4.59 3.88
N LEU A 93 2.66 -3.45 4.25
CA LEU A 93 1.41 -3.46 5.01
C LEU A 93 0.45 -2.33 4.61
N GLY A 94 -0.84 -2.57 4.81
CA GLY A 94 -1.88 -1.55 4.61
C GLY A 94 -3.12 -1.82 5.46
N ALA A 95 -3.89 -0.77 5.70
CA ALA A 95 -5.16 -0.87 6.42
C ALA A 95 -6.26 -1.58 5.61
N GLY A 96 -6.04 -1.83 4.32
CA GLY A 96 -7.04 -2.33 3.36
C GLY A 96 -7.43 -1.24 2.35
N ALA A 97 -8.56 -1.45 1.67
CA ALA A 97 -9.18 -0.54 0.72
C ALA A 97 -9.75 0.72 1.39
N LEU A 98 -10.02 0.67 2.70
CA LEU A 98 -10.50 1.78 3.52
C LEU A 98 -9.54 2.06 4.68
N ASP A 99 -9.53 3.31 5.16
CA ASP A 99 -8.92 3.67 6.44
C ASP A 99 -9.58 2.89 7.59
N SER A 100 -8.76 2.40 8.53
CA SER A 100 -9.26 1.52 9.59
C SER A 100 -10.20 2.20 10.58
N MET A 101 -10.09 3.52 10.74
CA MET A 101 -11.03 4.27 11.58
C MET A 101 -12.36 4.47 10.85
N LEU A 102 -12.35 4.77 9.55
CA LEU A 102 -13.57 4.82 8.74
C LEU A 102 -14.28 3.46 8.64
N ALA A 103 -13.54 2.36 8.70
CA ALA A 103 -14.10 1.01 8.77
C ALA A 103 -14.87 0.75 10.08
N HIS A 104 -14.47 1.38 11.19
CA HIS A 104 -15.10 1.17 12.49
C HIS A 104 -16.06 2.28 12.92
N TYR A 105 -15.97 3.46 12.34
CA TYR A 105 -16.74 4.62 12.76
C TYR A 105 -17.33 5.38 11.57
N THR A 106 -18.48 5.99 11.83
CA THR A 106 -19.12 6.97 10.95
C THR A 106 -18.52 8.36 11.16
N ALA A 107 -18.81 9.31 10.26
CA ALA A 107 -18.40 10.71 10.40
C ALA A 107 -18.94 11.38 11.68
N PHE A 108 -20.02 10.85 12.26
CA PHE A 108 -20.58 11.31 13.55
C PHE A 108 -19.99 10.56 14.75
N LEU A 109 -18.82 9.92 14.59
CA LEU A 109 -18.13 9.13 15.62
C LEU A 109 -18.92 7.94 16.18
N LYS A 110 -20.03 7.55 15.54
CA LYS A 110 -20.78 6.34 15.92
C LYS A 110 -20.08 5.11 15.38
N ARG A 111 -20.01 4.06 16.20
CA ARG A 111 -19.44 2.76 15.82
C ARG A 111 -20.29 2.10 14.73
N ARG A 112 -19.63 1.54 13.71
CA ARG A 112 -20.22 0.68 12.70
C ARG A 112 -20.33 -0.75 13.22
N HIS A 113 -21.37 -1.45 12.79
CA HIS A 113 -21.62 -2.84 13.19
C HIS A 113 -21.31 -3.84 12.06
N ASP A 114 -20.92 -3.31 10.90
CA ASP A 114 -20.63 -4.02 9.66
C ASP A 114 -19.27 -3.60 9.08
N ASP A 115 -18.63 -4.51 8.35
CA ASP A 115 -17.45 -4.23 7.52
C ASP A 115 -17.56 -5.03 6.21
N ALA A 116 -17.71 -4.32 5.09
CA ALA A 116 -17.88 -4.92 3.77
C ALA A 116 -16.68 -5.76 3.31
N TYR A 117 -15.50 -5.56 3.91
CA TYR A 117 -14.25 -6.23 3.53
C TYR A 117 -13.89 -7.39 4.47
N THR A 118 -14.81 -7.80 5.34
CA THR A 118 -14.63 -8.88 6.31
C THR A 118 -15.59 -10.05 6.02
N PRO A 119 -15.20 -11.32 6.24
CA PRO A 119 -16.09 -12.47 6.03
C PRO A 119 -17.34 -12.37 6.90
N GLY A 120 -18.50 -12.52 6.26
CA GLY A 120 -19.82 -12.38 6.88
C GLY A 120 -20.21 -10.94 7.21
N GLY A 121 -19.48 -9.94 6.70
CA GLY A 121 -19.75 -8.53 6.98
C GLY A 121 -19.46 -8.12 8.43
N LYS A 122 -18.71 -8.92 9.19
CA LYS A 122 -18.51 -8.74 10.63
C LYS A 122 -17.57 -7.58 10.93
N THR A 123 -17.86 -6.81 11.97
CA THR A 123 -16.96 -5.76 12.46
C THR A 123 -15.83 -6.32 13.35
N GLY A 124 -14.71 -5.60 13.43
CA GLY A 124 -13.63 -5.86 14.42
C GLY A 124 -12.50 -6.78 13.97
N ALA A 125 -12.45 -7.18 12.70
CA ALA A 125 -11.39 -8.03 12.16
C ALA A 125 -10.06 -7.29 11.89
N ARG A 126 -10.06 -5.95 11.91
CA ARG A 126 -8.86 -5.12 11.88
C ARG A 126 -8.79 -4.23 13.14
N PRO A 127 -7.60 -3.77 13.57
CA PRO A 127 -7.48 -2.79 14.65
C PRO A 127 -7.78 -1.36 14.18
N ASN A 128 -8.13 -0.48 15.12
CA ASN A 128 -8.02 0.96 14.90
C ASN A 128 -6.57 1.35 14.62
N ARG A 129 -6.35 2.25 13.66
CA ARG A 129 -5.01 2.65 13.19
C ARG A 129 -4.18 1.43 12.79
N ALA A 130 -4.76 0.61 11.93
CA ALA A 130 -4.25 -0.69 11.54
C ALA A 130 -2.78 -0.67 11.13
N VAL A 131 -2.33 0.35 10.39
CA VAL A 131 -0.93 0.46 9.97
C VAL A 131 0.02 0.53 11.16
N ILE A 132 -0.32 1.29 12.21
CA ILE A 132 0.51 1.39 13.43
C ILE A 132 0.60 0.03 14.12
N VAL A 133 -0.54 -0.64 14.31
CA VAL A 133 -0.59 -1.91 15.02
C VAL A 133 0.16 -3.00 14.25
N TYR A 134 -0.11 -3.15 12.96
CA TYR A 134 0.56 -4.15 12.13
C TYR A 134 2.06 -3.88 11.99
N ALA A 135 2.51 -2.62 11.88
CA ALA A 135 3.93 -2.30 11.85
C ALA A 135 4.64 -2.71 13.14
N ASN A 136 4.03 -2.46 14.31
CA ASN A 136 4.59 -2.88 15.59
C ASN A 136 4.64 -4.41 15.73
N LEU A 137 3.60 -5.12 15.30
CA LEU A 137 3.58 -6.58 15.31
C LEU A 137 4.62 -7.17 14.35
N LEU A 138 4.78 -6.60 13.15
CA LEU A 138 5.81 -7.01 12.19
C LEU A 138 7.21 -6.78 12.76
N ARG A 139 7.45 -5.65 13.43
CA ARG A 139 8.74 -5.36 14.06
C ARG A 139 9.07 -6.35 15.18
N GLN A 140 8.08 -6.78 15.95
CA GLN A 140 8.23 -7.83 16.97
C GLN A 140 8.41 -9.23 16.36
N ALA A 141 7.65 -9.54 15.31
CA ALA A 141 7.70 -10.82 14.62
C ALA A 141 9.07 -11.01 13.93
N PHE A 142 9.56 -9.95 13.29
CA PHE A 142 10.74 -9.94 12.43
C PHE A 142 11.64 -8.73 12.71
N PRO A 143 12.42 -8.76 13.82
CA PRO A 143 13.38 -7.70 14.12
C PRO A 143 14.30 -7.41 12.94
N GLY A 144 14.55 -6.13 12.68
CA GLY A 144 15.40 -5.68 11.58
C GLY A 144 14.83 -5.88 10.16
N LEU A 145 13.66 -6.50 9.93
CA LEU A 145 13.08 -6.58 8.58
C LEU A 145 12.66 -5.18 8.06
N PRO A 146 12.87 -4.82 6.78
CA PRO A 146 12.32 -3.58 6.27
C PRO A 146 10.81 -3.62 6.21
N LEU A 147 10.20 -2.51 6.63
CA LEU A 147 8.75 -2.33 6.65
C LEU A 147 8.37 -1.11 5.80
N ALA A 148 7.50 -1.33 4.82
CA ALA A 148 6.90 -0.26 4.03
C ALA A 148 5.38 -0.30 4.15
N ALA A 149 4.75 0.85 4.40
CA ALA A 149 3.29 0.94 4.47
C ALA A 149 2.69 1.67 3.27
N GLY A 150 1.54 1.19 2.78
CA GLY A 150 0.82 1.81 1.68
C GLY A 150 -0.68 1.91 1.91
N GLY A 151 -1.40 2.28 0.85
CA GLY A 151 -2.85 2.49 0.87
C GLY A 151 -3.26 3.85 1.45
N ILE A 152 -4.57 4.08 1.54
CA ILE A 152 -5.15 5.38 1.88
C ILE A 152 -4.70 5.85 3.28
N GLU A 153 -4.76 4.97 4.29
CA GLU A 153 -4.40 5.30 5.67
C GLU A 153 -2.95 5.79 5.79
N ALA A 154 -1.99 5.12 5.14
CA ALA A 154 -0.60 5.54 5.18
C ALA A 154 -0.35 6.79 4.31
N SER A 155 -0.92 6.80 3.10
CA SER A 155 -0.74 7.89 2.13
C SER A 155 -1.17 9.25 2.69
N LEU A 156 -2.35 9.31 3.31
CA LEU A 156 -2.92 10.57 3.79
C LEU A 156 -2.25 11.06 5.09
N ARG A 157 -1.62 10.16 5.84
CA ARG A 157 -0.92 10.48 7.10
C ARG A 157 0.60 10.66 6.92
N ARG A 158 1.08 10.86 5.70
CA ARG A 158 2.52 11.06 5.39
C ARG A 158 3.07 12.42 5.83
N ALA A 159 2.20 13.37 6.15
CA ALA A 159 2.55 14.70 6.65
C ALA A 159 1.80 14.99 7.96
N VAL A 160 2.13 16.12 8.62
CA VAL A 160 1.36 16.64 9.74
C VAL A 160 -0.09 16.82 9.29
N HIS A 161 -1.01 16.30 10.07
CA HIS A 161 -2.43 16.30 9.74
C HIS A 161 -3.26 16.52 11.00
N TYR A 162 -4.46 17.08 10.81
CA TYR A 162 -5.49 17.05 11.83
C TYR A 162 -6.13 15.66 11.86
N ASP A 163 -6.04 15.00 12.99
CA ASP A 163 -6.69 13.72 13.23
C ASP A 163 -8.05 13.95 13.87
N PHE A 164 -9.10 13.82 13.06
CA PHE A 164 -10.49 13.98 13.47
C PHE A 164 -10.89 13.07 14.63
N TRP A 165 -10.28 11.89 14.74
CA TRP A 165 -10.65 10.86 15.72
C TRP A 165 -10.16 11.17 17.13
N SER A 166 -8.97 11.76 17.26
CA SER A 166 -8.42 12.20 18.54
C SER A 166 -8.50 13.72 18.75
N ASP A 167 -9.19 14.44 17.86
CA ASP A 167 -9.34 15.90 17.86
C ASP A 167 -8.00 16.62 18.13
N SER A 168 -6.97 16.25 17.37
CA SER A 168 -5.61 16.75 17.60
C SER A 168 -4.76 16.79 16.34
N LEU A 169 -3.78 17.68 16.34
CA LEU A 169 -2.73 17.70 15.33
C LEU A 169 -1.74 16.57 15.61
N ARG A 170 -1.52 15.72 14.61
CA ARG A 170 -0.57 14.61 14.70
C ARG A 170 0.61 14.84 13.78
N ARG A 171 1.77 14.35 14.23
CA ARG A 171 2.93 14.18 13.38
C ARG A 171 2.65 13.17 12.26
N PRO A 172 3.47 13.15 11.19
CA PRO A 172 3.43 12.12 10.17
C PRO A 172 3.47 10.71 10.76
N LEU A 173 2.78 9.76 10.14
CA LEU A 173 2.66 8.36 10.58
C LEU A 173 4.01 7.67 10.82
N LEU A 174 5.06 8.08 10.12
CA LEU A 174 6.43 7.60 10.34
C LEU A 174 6.95 7.85 11.76
N PHE A 175 6.40 8.83 12.50
CA PHE A 175 6.73 9.06 13.91
C PHE A 175 6.01 8.11 14.87
N ASP A 176 4.90 7.52 14.44
CA ASP A 176 4.01 6.71 15.27
C ASP A 176 4.16 5.19 15.01
N ALA A 177 4.74 4.82 13.86
CA ALA A 177 4.92 3.43 13.44
C ALA A 177 6.39 3.14 13.09
N PRO A 178 6.92 1.95 13.42
CA PRO A 178 8.32 1.57 13.14
C PRO A 178 8.55 1.21 11.66
N LEU A 179 8.17 2.11 10.76
CA LEU A 179 8.26 1.98 9.31
C LEU A 179 9.57 2.58 8.78
N ASP A 180 10.11 1.96 7.73
CA ASP A 180 11.27 2.46 7.01
C ASP A 180 10.84 3.42 5.88
N ALA A 181 9.66 3.18 5.27
CA ALA A 181 9.07 4.08 4.28
C ALA A 181 7.53 4.02 4.27
N ILE A 182 6.90 5.10 3.81
CA ILE A 182 5.51 5.11 3.33
C ILE A 182 5.54 5.14 1.81
N ILE A 183 4.77 4.28 1.15
CA ILE A 183 4.46 4.34 -0.27
C ILE A 183 3.12 5.03 -0.40
N TYR A 184 3.09 6.20 -1.05
CA TYR A 184 1.88 6.99 -1.20
C TYR A 184 1.44 7.09 -2.66
N GLY A 185 0.13 6.95 -2.84
CA GLY A 185 -0.52 6.86 -4.13
C GLY A 185 -0.43 5.47 -4.76
N MET A 186 -0.31 5.42 -6.09
CA MET A 186 -0.19 4.15 -6.82
C MET A 186 1.19 3.54 -6.56
N GLY A 187 1.20 2.36 -5.95
CA GLY A 187 2.39 1.79 -5.33
C GLY A 187 3.22 0.86 -6.21
N GLU A 188 2.80 0.57 -7.44
CA GLU A 188 3.40 -0.45 -8.32
C GLU A 188 4.89 -0.19 -8.58
N HIS A 189 5.23 0.97 -9.14
CA HIS A 189 6.62 1.33 -9.44
C HIS A 189 7.47 1.43 -8.18
N ALA A 190 6.98 2.15 -7.15
CA ALA A 190 7.72 2.37 -5.91
C ALA A 190 8.00 1.06 -5.16
N LEU A 191 7.01 0.18 -5.04
CA LEU A 191 7.18 -1.11 -4.36
C LEU A 191 8.17 -2.01 -5.11
N LEU A 192 8.05 -2.10 -6.44
CA LEU A 192 8.98 -2.90 -7.24
C LEU A 192 10.41 -2.34 -7.16
N GLU A 193 10.58 -1.02 -7.18
CA GLU A 193 11.89 -0.40 -7.04
C GLU A 193 12.50 -0.68 -5.66
N ILE A 194 11.73 -0.55 -4.58
CA ILE A 194 12.16 -0.94 -3.23
C ILE A 194 12.60 -2.41 -3.20
N VAL A 195 11.77 -3.31 -3.71
CA VAL A 195 12.05 -4.75 -3.76
C VAL A 195 13.36 -5.01 -4.52
N ARG A 196 13.53 -4.43 -5.70
CA ARG A 196 14.75 -4.61 -6.52
C ARG A 196 15.99 -4.04 -5.85
N ARG A 197 15.89 -2.90 -5.17
CA ARG A 197 17.01 -2.30 -4.44
C ARG A 197 17.42 -3.14 -3.24
N LEU A 198 16.45 -3.66 -2.49
CA LEU A 198 16.72 -4.60 -1.39
C LEU A 198 17.33 -5.91 -1.89
N ASP A 199 16.88 -6.39 -3.04
CA ASP A 199 17.40 -7.60 -3.66
C ASP A 199 18.87 -7.43 -4.09
N ALA A 200 19.18 -6.33 -4.78
CA ALA A 200 20.55 -5.96 -5.13
C ALA A 200 21.43 -5.80 -3.88
N LEU A 201 20.91 -5.19 -2.82
CA LEU A 201 21.65 -5.04 -1.57
C LEU A 201 22.00 -6.39 -0.96
N LEU A 202 21.05 -7.34 -0.92
CA LEU A 202 21.30 -8.68 -0.40
C LEU A 202 22.35 -9.45 -1.19
N GLU A 203 22.45 -9.25 -2.51
CA GLU A 203 23.53 -9.82 -3.32
C GLU A 203 24.92 -9.29 -2.89
N ILE A 204 24.99 -8.05 -2.39
CA ILE A 204 26.24 -7.42 -1.94
C ILE A 204 26.61 -7.85 -0.51
N VAL A 205 25.66 -7.84 0.41
CA VAL A 205 25.92 -8.06 1.85
C VAL A 205 25.75 -9.52 2.29
N GLY A 206 25.19 -10.37 1.43
CA GLY A 206 24.85 -11.76 1.73
C GLY A 206 23.76 -11.93 2.79
N ASP A 207 23.52 -13.18 3.19
CA ASP A 207 22.49 -13.53 4.18
C ASP A 207 22.80 -13.03 5.61
N GLY A 208 23.98 -12.45 5.82
CA GLY A 208 24.52 -12.08 7.13
C GLY A 208 24.18 -10.67 7.63
N GLY A 209 23.43 -9.84 6.90
CA GLY A 209 23.32 -8.45 7.34
C GLY A 209 22.36 -7.54 6.59
N TYR A 210 21.07 -7.88 6.55
CA TYR A 210 20.07 -6.83 6.44
C TYR A 210 19.89 -6.16 7.81
N THR A 211 20.33 -4.90 7.94
CA THR A 211 19.88 -4.02 9.02
C THR A 211 19.29 -2.74 8.40
N PRO A 212 18.31 -2.09 9.06
CA PRO A 212 17.83 -0.78 8.62
C PRO A 212 18.96 0.24 8.43
N ASP A 213 20.00 0.20 9.27
CA ASP A 213 21.16 1.10 9.16
C ASP A 213 22.00 0.83 7.92
N VAL A 214 22.22 -0.44 7.54
CA VAL A 214 22.88 -0.80 6.28
C VAL A 214 22.03 -0.34 5.10
N ALA A 215 20.74 -0.65 5.08
CA ALA A 215 19.85 -0.22 4.00
C ALA A 215 19.80 1.31 3.84
N ALA A 216 19.79 2.04 4.96
CA ALA A 216 19.88 3.50 4.96
C ALA A 216 21.25 3.99 4.44
N GLY A 217 22.36 3.38 4.86
CA GLY A 217 23.71 3.73 4.40
C GLY A 217 23.92 3.50 2.90
N PHE A 218 23.19 2.56 2.29
CA PHE A 218 23.17 2.33 0.85
C PHE A 218 22.15 3.19 0.09
N GLY A 219 21.39 4.05 0.79
CA GLY A 219 20.39 4.92 0.18
C GLY A 219 19.22 4.15 -0.45
N VAL A 220 18.88 2.96 0.07
CA VAL A 220 17.84 2.09 -0.50
C VAL A 220 16.52 2.84 -0.68
N TRP A 221 16.18 3.74 0.23
CA TRP A 221 14.92 4.49 0.27
C TRP A 221 14.96 5.86 -0.44
N GLU A 222 16.13 6.27 -0.93
CA GLU A 222 16.34 7.63 -1.42
C GLU A 222 15.92 7.79 -2.89
N GLY A 223 15.22 8.88 -3.20
CA GLY A 223 14.84 9.23 -4.58
C GLY A 223 13.78 8.32 -5.22
N ILE A 224 13.18 7.38 -4.49
CA ILE A 224 12.09 6.55 -5.02
C ILE A 224 10.82 7.39 -5.05
N ARG A 225 10.32 7.70 -6.25
CA ARG A 225 9.10 8.48 -6.44
C ARG A 225 7.90 7.80 -5.75
N GLY A 226 7.01 8.60 -5.17
CA GLY A 226 5.85 8.11 -4.43
C GLY A 226 6.19 7.55 -3.06
N THR A 227 7.35 7.89 -2.49
CA THR A 227 7.73 7.46 -1.13
C THR A 227 7.92 8.62 -0.17
N ALA A 228 7.73 8.34 1.12
CA ALA A 228 8.11 9.23 2.20
C ALA A 228 8.92 8.48 3.25
N ARG A 229 9.95 9.13 3.80
CA ARG A 229 10.86 8.55 4.81
C ARG A 229 11.25 9.59 5.85
N LEU A 230 11.73 9.10 6.99
CA LEU A 230 12.33 9.94 8.03
C LEU A 230 13.82 10.10 7.80
N GLU A 231 14.29 11.32 8.02
CA GLU A 231 15.71 11.63 8.02
C GLU A 231 16.08 12.49 9.22
N LYS A 232 17.36 12.46 9.57
CA LYS A 232 17.92 13.47 10.48
C LYS A 232 17.91 14.80 9.74
N LYS A 233 17.52 15.87 10.43
CA LYS A 233 17.55 17.21 9.87
C LYS A 233 18.95 17.54 9.37
N ALA A 234 19.04 17.97 8.11
CA ALA A 234 20.29 18.26 7.42
C ALA A 234 20.25 19.68 6.80
N GLU A 235 21.25 20.01 5.98
CA GLU A 235 21.21 21.23 5.16
C GLU A 235 20.03 21.18 4.18
N ARG A 236 19.58 22.37 3.75
CA ARG A 236 18.39 22.43 2.90
C ARG A 236 18.62 21.73 1.57
N ARG A 237 17.70 20.86 1.21
CA ARG A 237 17.70 20.12 -0.06
C ARG A 237 17.44 21.10 -1.21
N GLU A 238 18.36 21.14 -2.17
CA GLU A 238 18.20 21.95 -3.38
C GLU A 238 16.95 21.50 -4.16
N GLY A 239 16.14 22.44 -4.63
CA GLY A 239 14.92 22.16 -5.39
C GLY A 239 13.75 21.58 -4.59
N ALA A 240 13.90 21.30 -3.29
CA ALA A 240 12.82 20.81 -2.45
C ALA A 240 11.92 21.94 -1.94
N VAL A 241 10.63 21.64 -1.77
CA VAL A 241 9.65 22.56 -1.20
C VAL A 241 9.45 22.22 0.27
N TYR A 242 9.59 23.22 1.14
CA TYR A 242 9.45 23.04 2.58
C TYR A 242 8.02 23.38 3.01
N LEU A 243 7.36 22.40 3.65
CA LEU A 243 6.10 22.62 4.33
C LEU A 243 6.32 23.33 5.67
N PRO A 244 5.32 24.04 6.20
CA PRO A 244 5.32 24.47 7.59
C PRO A 244 5.64 23.30 8.52
N SER A 245 6.55 23.54 9.47
CA SER A 245 6.97 22.56 10.46
C SER A 245 5.83 22.20 11.41
N TYR A 246 5.97 21.09 12.12
CA TYR A 246 5.01 20.68 13.14
C TYR A 246 4.81 21.77 14.21
N ASP A 247 5.90 22.40 14.67
CA ASP A 247 5.84 23.44 15.70
C ASP A 247 5.17 24.73 15.19
N GLU A 248 5.42 25.11 13.93
CA GLU A 248 4.69 26.22 13.29
C GLU A 248 3.18 25.91 13.16
N ILE A 249 2.82 24.67 12.81
CA ILE A 249 1.42 24.23 12.71
C ILE A 249 0.72 24.19 14.08
N LEU A 250 1.44 23.82 15.15
CA LEU A 250 0.91 23.90 16.51
C LEU A 250 0.69 25.35 16.96
N ALA A 251 1.56 26.27 16.54
CA ALA A 251 1.46 27.68 16.90
C ALA A 251 0.37 28.42 16.12
N ASP A 252 0.15 28.06 14.85
CA ASP A 252 -0.85 28.68 13.98
C ASP A 252 -1.57 27.64 13.11
N PRO A 253 -2.86 27.35 13.38
CA PRO A 253 -3.67 26.45 12.56
C PRO A 253 -3.76 26.85 11.08
N ALA A 254 -3.59 28.14 10.73
CA ALA A 254 -3.57 28.56 9.32
C ALA A 254 -2.36 27.98 8.57
N ALA A 255 -1.28 27.65 9.27
CA ALA A 255 -0.13 26.97 8.69
C ALA A 255 -0.47 25.55 8.21
N LEU A 256 -1.43 24.86 8.84
CA LEU A 256 -1.92 23.57 8.34
C LEU A 256 -2.59 23.73 6.97
N LEU A 257 -3.45 24.75 6.81
CA LEU A 257 -4.12 25.03 5.53
C LEU A 257 -3.09 25.33 4.43
N LYS A 258 -2.06 26.12 4.76
CA LYS A 258 -0.94 26.39 3.85
C LYS A 258 -0.21 25.10 3.46
N ALA A 259 0.08 24.22 4.42
CA ALA A 259 0.70 22.92 4.15
C ALA A 259 -0.15 22.07 3.20
N SER A 260 -1.47 21.97 3.46
CA SER A 260 -2.40 21.22 2.61
C SER A 260 -2.44 21.73 1.17
N VAL A 261 -2.53 23.05 0.97
CA VAL A 261 -2.54 23.65 -0.38
C VAL A 261 -1.23 23.36 -1.13
N VAL A 262 -0.09 23.42 -0.45
CA VAL A 262 1.21 23.09 -1.05
C VAL A 262 1.28 21.61 -1.41
N MET A 263 0.82 20.72 -0.51
CA MET A 263 0.77 19.28 -0.77
C MET A 263 -0.10 18.95 -1.97
N GLU A 264 -1.30 19.51 -2.06
CA GLU A 264 -2.20 19.33 -3.22
C GLU A 264 -1.53 19.80 -4.51
N ARG A 265 -0.90 20.99 -4.50
CA ARG A 265 -0.21 21.53 -5.66
C ARG A 265 0.94 20.63 -6.12
N GLU A 266 1.77 20.12 -5.22
CA GLU A 266 2.89 19.25 -5.58
C GLU A 266 2.46 17.83 -5.93
N CYS A 267 1.35 17.33 -5.37
CA CYS A 267 0.70 16.12 -5.86
C CYS A 267 0.31 16.22 -7.35
N HIS A 268 -0.06 17.42 -7.82
CA HIS A 268 -0.43 17.63 -9.23
C HIS A 268 0.77 17.91 -10.13
N ASN A 269 1.74 18.72 -9.67
CA ASN A 269 2.91 19.04 -10.48
C ASN A 269 3.86 17.85 -10.61
N ALA A 270 3.94 17.02 -9.55
CA ALA A 270 4.80 15.86 -9.43
C ALA A 270 6.29 16.14 -9.74
N ARG A 271 6.78 17.34 -9.39
CA ARG A 271 8.15 17.78 -9.69
C ARG A 271 9.08 17.78 -8.49
N HIS A 272 8.65 18.35 -7.37
CA HIS A 272 9.53 18.63 -6.24
C HIS A 272 9.30 17.63 -5.10
N ALA A 273 10.38 17.30 -4.39
CA ALA A 273 10.27 16.67 -3.09
C ALA A 273 9.67 17.67 -2.10
N LEU A 274 8.82 17.19 -1.19
CA LEU A 274 8.34 17.95 -0.05
C LEU A 274 9.15 17.57 1.19
N VAL A 275 9.49 18.57 2.02
CA VAL A 275 10.19 18.36 3.29
C VAL A 275 9.39 19.00 4.42
N GLN A 276 9.19 18.28 5.52
CA GLN A 276 8.53 18.81 6.71
C GLN A 276 9.34 18.50 7.97
N ASP A 277 9.77 19.56 8.67
CA ASP A 277 10.44 19.45 9.98
C ASP A 277 9.42 19.12 11.07
N CYS A 278 9.74 18.11 11.88
CA CYS A 278 8.91 17.60 12.96
C CYS A 278 9.76 17.35 14.21
N GLY A 279 10.34 18.41 14.76
CA GLY A 279 11.08 18.37 16.03
C GLY A 279 12.48 17.79 15.88
N GLY A 280 13.24 18.24 14.88
CA GLY A 280 14.65 17.86 14.67
C GLY A 280 14.86 16.62 13.80
N ARG A 281 13.77 16.03 13.31
CA ARG A 281 13.76 15.06 12.20
C ARG A 281 12.86 15.58 11.10
N GLU A 282 13.24 15.32 9.87
CA GLU A 282 12.50 15.73 8.69
C GLU A 282 11.80 14.53 8.07
N VAL A 283 10.56 14.74 7.61
CA VAL A 283 9.93 13.83 6.66
C VAL A 283 10.22 14.34 5.27
N VAL A 284 10.92 13.51 4.48
CA VAL A 284 11.16 13.76 3.06
C VAL A 284 10.15 12.93 2.28
N MET A 285 9.29 13.60 1.53
CA MET A 285 8.35 13.00 0.59
C MET A 285 8.88 13.23 -0.82
N GLU A 286 9.35 12.18 -1.47
CA GLU A 286 9.79 12.24 -2.87
C GLU A 286 8.60 12.58 -3.77
N PRO A 287 8.79 13.16 -4.97
CA PRO A 287 7.69 13.47 -5.89
C PRO A 287 6.79 12.24 -6.14
N PRO A 288 5.47 12.41 -6.35
CA PRO A 288 4.55 11.31 -6.67
C PRO A 288 5.08 10.37 -7.78
N SER A 289 4.74 9.08 -7.70
CA SER A 289 5.10 8.11 -8.74
C SER A 289 4.67 8.59 -10.12
N ALA A 290 5.44 8.22 -11.14
CA ALA A 290 4.95 8.36 -12.51
C ALA A 290 3.65 7.55 -12.67
N LEU A 291 2.76 8.03 -13.54
CA LEU A 291 1.60 7.25 -13.92
C LEU A 291 2.04 6.02 -14.70
N LEU A 292 1.32 4.92 -14.52
CA LEU A 292 1.45 3.79 -15.41
C LEU A 292 1.09 4.22 -16.84
N THR A 293 1.91 3.77 -17.79
CA THR A 293 1.59 3.83 -19.23
C THR A 293 0.36 2.98 -19.53
N THR A 294 -0.26 3.18 -20.69
CA THR A 294 -1.40 2.34 -21.11
C THR A 294 -1.00 0.87 -21.22
N GLU A 295 0.21 0.58 -21.68
CA GLU A 295 0.76 -0.77 -21.79
C GLU A 295 0.95 -1.42 -20.41
N GLU A 296 1.48 -0.68 -19.43
CA GLU A 296 1.63 -1.15 -18.06
C GLU A 296 0.27 -1.38 -17.39
N MET A 297 -0.69 -0.47 -17.60
CA MET A 297 -2.07 -0.64 -17.14
C MET A 297 -2.70 -1.90 -17.75
N ASP A 298 -2.57 -2.09 -19.05
CA ASP A 298 -3.13 -3.25 -19.73
C ASP A 298 -2.51 -4.56 -19.24
N ALA A 299 -1.18 -4.60 -19.08
CA ALA A 299 -0.48 -5.76 -18.52
C ALA A 299 -0.94 -6.07 -17.08
N LEU A 300 -1.10 -5.04 -16.25
CA LEU A 300 -1.53 -5.19 -14.85
C LEU A 300 -2.95 -5.75 -14.74
N TYR A 301 -3.90 -5.21 -15.52
CA TYR A 301 -5.29 -5.68 -15.53
C TYR A 301 -5.50 -6.96 -16.36
N ALA A 302 -4.48 -7.40 -17.10
CA ALA A 302 -4.46 -8.70 -17.76
C ALA A 302 -4.00 -9.86 -16.84
N LEU A 303 -3.44 -9.56 -15.66
CA LEU A 303 -3.05 -10.59 -14.70
C LEU A 303 -4.24 -11.50 -14.33
N PRO A 304 -4.01 -12.80 -14.07
CA PRO A 304 -5.07 -13.81 -13.93
C PRO A 304 -5.72 -13.78 -12.54
N PHE A 305 -6.43 -12.70 -12.22
CA PHE A 305 -7.25 -12.61 -11.01
C PHE A 305 -8.41 -13.60 -11.07
N THR A 306 -8.64 -14.33 -9.98
CA THR A 306 -9.79 -15.23 -9.84
C THR A 306 -11.10 -14.46 -9.67
N ARG A 307 -11.02 -13.20 -9.22
CA ARG A 307 -12.16 -12.36 -8.83
C ARG A 307 -13.03 -13.00 -7.74
N GLN A 308 -12.41 -13.82 -6.91
CA GLN A 308 -13.07 -14.56 -5.83
C GLN A 308 -12.33 -14.36 -4.51
N SER A 309 -13.04 -14.55 -3.41
CA SER A 309 -12.41 -14.66 -2.11
C SER A 309 -11.56 -15.92 -1.96
N HIS A 310 -10.53 -15.82 -1.13
CA HIS A 310 -9.66 -16.96 -0.84
C HIS A 310 -10.47 -18.16 -0.29
N PRO A 311 -10.21 -19.41 -0.73
CA PRO A 311 -11.05 -20.58 -0.36
C PRO A 311 -11.06 -20.93 1.13
N SER A 312 -10.18 -20.33 1.94
CA SER A 312 -10.17 -20.49 3.39
C SER A 312 -11.41 -19.88 4.07
N TYR A 313 -12.03 -18.85 3.46
CA TYR A 313 -13.22 -18.21 4.00
C TYR A 313 -14.46 -19.10 3.85
N LYS A 314 -15.30 -19.11 4.90
CA LYS A 314 -16.58 -19.85 4.92
C LYS A 314 -17.80 -18.96 4.75
N GLU A 315 -17.64 -17.69 5.09
CA GLU A 315 -18.67 -16.67 4.99
C GLU A 315 -18.38 -15.77 3.79
N PRO A 316 -19.42 -15.25 3.10
CA PRO A 316 -19.25 -14.34 1.98
C PRO A 316 -18.62 -13.02 2.43
N ILE A 317 -17.80 -12.41 1.58
CA ILE A 317 -17.25 -11.06 1.81
C ILE A 317 -18.11 -10.07 1.01
N PRO A 318 -18.86 -9.15 1.64
CA PRO A 318 -19.81 -8.28 0.92
C PRO A 318 -19.20 -7.49 -0.25
N ALA A 319 -17.97 -7.01 -0.09
CA ALA A 319 -17.25 -6.28 -1.13
C ALA A 319 -17.04 -7.12 -2.39
N GLU A 320 -16.77 -8.44 -2.27
CA GLU A 320 -16.62 -9.35 -3.43
C GLU A 320 -17.87 -9.31 -4.32
N GLY A 321 -19.07 -9.38 -3.72
CA GLY A 321 -20.33 -9.32 -4.46
C GLY A 321 -20.57 -7.98 -5.16
N MET A 322 -20.16 -6.87 -4.56
CA MET A 322 -20.30 -5.52 -5.13
C MET A 322 -19.46 -5.33 -6.40
N ILE A 323 -18.24 -5.88 -6.40
CA ILE A 323 -17.24 -5.66 -7.45
C ILE A 323 -17.06 -6.85 -8.39
N ALA A 324 -17.84 -7.93 -8.22
CA ALA A 324 -17.68 -9.19 -8.96
C ALA A 324 -17.53 -8.99 -10.48
N THR A 325 -18.36 -8.13 -11.08
CA THR A 325 -18.36 -7.84 -12.51
C THR A 325 -17.94 -6.40 -12.84
N SER A 326 -17.26 -5.68 -11.94
CA SER A 326 -16.79 -4.32 -12.24
C SER A 326 -15.52 -4.32 -13.08
N ILE A 327 -15.34 -3.29 -13.91
CA ILE A 327 -14.15 -3.09 -14.74
C ILE A 327 -13.58 -1.69 -14.47
N THR A 328 -12.33 -1.63 -14.02
CA THR A 328 -11.61 -0.34 -13.92
C THR A 328 -11.12 0.06 -15.30
N SER A 329 -11.62 1.15 -15.86
CA SER A 329 -11.20 1.67 -17.18
C SER A 329 -9.96 2.56 -17.10
N HIS A 330 -9.83 3.32 -16.01
CA HIS A 330 -8.76 4.28 -15.80
C HIS A 330 -8.49 4.50 -14.31
N ARG A 331 -7.38 5.16 -14.00
CA ARG A 331 -7.02 5.63 -12.65
C ARG A 331 -6.78 7.14 -12.65
N GLY A 332 -6.86 7.74 -11.47
CA GLY A 332 -6.77 9.19 -11.28
C GLY A 332 -8.12 9.90 -11.34
N CYS A 333 -8.18 11.14 -10.87
CA CYS A 333 -9.43 11.93 -10.78
C CYS A 333 -9.23 13.39 -11.21
N GLY A 334 -9.71 13.76 -12.40
CA GLY A 334 -9.61 15.13 -12.91
C GLY A 334 -10.34 16.19 -12.07
N GLY A 335 -11.33 15.75 -11.27
CA GLY A 335 -12.20 16.62 -10.46
C GLY A 335 -11.48 17.38 -9.35
N GLY A 336 -10.51 16.76 -8.67
CA GLY A 336 -9.72 17.45 -7.64
C GLY A 336 -10.52 18.02 -6.46
N CYS A 337 -11.67 17.41 -6.13
CA CYS A 337 -12.54 17.90 -5.06
C CYS A 337 -11.82 17.87 -3.70
N SER A 338 -11.83 18.96 -2.94
CA SER A 338 -11.12 19.09 -1.67
C SER A 338 -11.60 18.13 -0.57
N PHE A 339 -12.83 17.62 -0.67
CA PHE A 339 -13.37 16.61 0.26
C PHE A 339 -13.01 15.17 -0.13
N CYS A 340 -12.44 14.96 -1.32
CA CYS A 340 -12.20 13.64 -1.87
C CYS A 340 -10.71 13.28 -1.78
N THR A 341 -10.42 12.10 -1.25
CA THR A 341 -9.05 11.61 -1.09
C THR A 341 -8.42 11.12 -2.40
N LEU A 342 -9.23 10.88 -3.44
CA LEU A 342 -8.76 10.32 -4.72
C LEU A 342 -7.69 11.20 -5.37
N ALA A 343 -7.84 12.51 -5.37
CA ALA A 343 -6.86 13.40 -5.99
C ALA A 343 -5.51 13.42 -5.24
N LEU A 344 -5.55 13.39 -3.90
CA LEU A 344 -4.36 13.33 -3.06
C LEU A 344 -3.69 11.95 -3.04
N HIS A 345 -4.45 10.89 -3.33
CA HIS A 345 -3.95 9.52 -3.38
C HIS A 345 -3.51 9.14 -4.80
N GLN A 346 -4.40 9.17 -5.79
CA GLN A 346 -4.12 8.72 -7.16
C GLN A 346 -3.63 9.83 -8.10
N GLY A 347 -3.72 11.09 -7.68
CA GLY A 347 -3.43 12.23 -8.55
C GLY A 347 -4.62 12.66 -9.40
N ARG A 348 -4.46 13.81 -10.07
CA ARG A 348 -5.50 14.40 -10.93
C ARG A 348 -5.38 14.03 -12.41
N CYS A 349 -4.25 13.46 -12.79
CA CYS A 349 -4.01 13.02 -14.15
C CYS A 349 -4.64 11.64 -14.37
N ILE A 350 -5.30 11.47 -15.51
CA ILE A 350 -5.94 10.20 -15.86
C ILE A 350 -4.91 9.29 -16.54
N ALA A 351 -4.76 8.07 -16.03
CA ALA A 351 -4.05 6.99 -16.68
C ALA A 351 -5.07 5.96 -17.18
N SER A 352 -5.17 5.80 -18.50
CA SER A 352 -6.22 4.98 -19.13
C SER A 352 -5.66 3.65 -19.64
N ARG A 353 -6.47 2.60 -19.48
CA ARG A 353 -6.31 1.36 -20.24
C ARG A 353 -6.70 1.56 -21.70
N SER A 354 -6.24 0.66 -22.55
CA SER A 354 -6.73 0.61 -23.92
C SER A 354 -8.16 0.06 -23.97
N GLU A 355 -8.90 0.45 -25.01
CA GLU A 355 -10.21 -0.12 -25.32
C GLU A 355 -10.12 -1.64 -25.48
N ALA A 356 -9.07 -2.14 -26.15
CA ALA A 356 -8.84 -3.57 -26.35
C ALA A 356 -8.76 -4.34 -25.02
N SER A 357 -7.98 -3.82 -24.06
CA SER A 357 -7.85 -4.41 -22.72
C SER A 357 -9.18 -4.45 -21.96
N ILE A 358 -9.97 -3.37 -22.04
CA ILE A 358 -11.31 -3.31 -21.42
C ILE A 358 -12.25 -4.33 -22.06
N LEU A 359 -12.28 -4.41 -23.39
CA LEU A 359 -13.11 -5.36 -24.12
C LEU A 359 -12.70 -6.81 -23.85
N ASP A 360 -11.40 -7.09 -23.75
CA ASP A 360 -10.90 -8.42 -23.42
C ASP A 360 -11.30 -8.84 -22.01
N GLU A 361 -11.23 -7.94 -21.03
CA GLU A 361 -11.72 -8.22 -19.69
C GLU A 361 -13.23 -8.43 -19.67
N ALA A 362 -14.01 -7.63 -20.39
CA ALA A 362 -15.45 -7.82 -20.53
C ALA A 362 -15.79 -9.19 -21.14
N ARG A 363 -15.04 -9.65 -22.16
CA ARG A 363 -15.19 -11.00 -22.73
C ARG A 363 -14.86 -12.09 -21.73
N ARG A 364 -13.79 -11.93 -20.94
CA ARG A 364 -13.44 -12.89 -19.86
C ARG A 364 -14.55 -12.97 -18.82
N LEU A 365 -15.09 -11.84 -18.37
CA LEU A 365 -16.22 -11.78 -17.44
C LEU A 365 -17.46 -12.46 -17.99
N ALA A 366 -17.78 -12.21 -19.27
CA ALA A 366 -18.91 -12.85 -19.94
C ALA A 366 -18.81 -14.38 -20.00
N GLY A 367 -17.58 -14.93 -19.98
CA GLY A 367 -17.30 -16.36 -19.93
C GLY A 367 -17.28 -16.96 -18.52
N MET A 368 -17.36 -16.16 -17.45
CA MET A 368 -17.31 -16.68 -16.08
C MET A 368 -18.60 -17.40 -15.69
N LYS A 369 -18.44 -18.50 -14.94
CA LYS A 369 -19.57 -19.22 -14.35
C LYS A 369 -20.34 -18.29 -13.40
N GLY A 370 -21.65 -18.15 -13.63
CA GLY A 370 -22.51 -17.30 -12.81
C GLY A 370 -22.59 -15.84 -13.26
N PHE A 371 -22.03 -15.48 -14.43
CA PHE A 371 -22.24 -14.17 -15.02
C PHE A 371 -23.72 -13.94 -15.34
N SER A 372 -24.29 -12.85 -14.83
CA SER A 372 -25.72 -12.52 -14.96
C SER A 372 -26.08 -11.83 -16.28
N GLY A 373 -25.11 -11.56 -17.15
CA GLY A 373 -25.28 -10.75 -18.35
C GLY A 373 -25.02 -9.26 -18.14
N SER A 374 -24.68 -8.82 -16.92
CA SER A 374 -24.45 -7.40 -16.59
C SER A 374 -23.08 -7.15 -15.97
N ILE A 375 -22.39 -6.15 -16.50
CA ILE A 375 -21.21 -5.52 -15.90
C ILE A 375 -21.73 -4.44 -14.95
N SER A 376 -21.44 -4.57 -13.66
CA SER A 376 -22.03 -3.70 -12.63
C SER A 376 -21.53 -2.27 -12.70
N ASP A 377 -20.29 -2.07 -13.13
CA ASP A 377 -19.65 -0.77 -13.22
C ASP A 377 -18.48 -0.77 -14.22
N ILE A 378 -18.30 0.35 -14.91
CA ILE A 378 -17.16 0.65 -15.77
C ILE A 378 -16.73 2.08 -15.48
N GLY A 379 -15.60 2.26 -14.81
CA GLY A 379 -15.29 3.57 -14.25
C GLY A 379 -13.84 3.79 -13.87
N GLY A 380 -13.63 4.95 -13.26
CA GLY A 380 -12.43 5.28 -12.51
C GLY A 380 -12.35 4.48 -11.19
N PRO A 381 -11.36 4.77 -10.34
CA PRO A 381 -11.03 3.95 -9.18
C PRO A 381 -12.12 3.83 -8.13
#